data_AF-A0A2N8HFT6-F1
#
_entry.id   AF-A0A2N8HFT6-F1
#
_cell.length_a   1.000
_cell.length_b   1.000
_cell.length_c   1.000
_cell.angle_alpha   90.00
_cell.angle_beta   90.00
_cell.angle_gamma   90.00
#
_symmetry.space_group_name_H-M   'P 1'
#
loop_
_entity.id
_entity.type
_entity.pdbx_description
1 polymer ?
#
loop_
_entity_poly.entity_id
_entity_poly.type
_entity_poly.pdbx_seq_one_letter_code
_entity_poly.pdbx_strand_id
1 'polypeptide(L)' 'MSLPEFLLHLFLVGAGAFCAVVLVCLVTAWVRSFLDRRHKERCRICGFRFYVRDGNPRAECPHCGAANRKG' A
#
# COMPACT_ATOMS: atom_id res chain seq x y z
N MET A 1 34.83 26.76 8.19
CA MET A 1 33.78 26.63 7.15
C MET A 1 33.25 28.02 6.86
N SER A 2 33.07 28.35 5.59
CA SER A 2 32.49 29.63 5.21
C SER A 2 30.97 29.63 5.44
N LEU A 3 30.38 30.79 5.77
CA LEU A 3 28.93 30.96 5.95
C LEU A 3 28.10 30.40 4.77
N PRO A 4 28.47 30.61 3.49
CA PRO A 4 27.77 30.00 2.36
C PRO A 4 27.85 28.47 2.33
N GLU A 5 28.98 27.85 2.71
CA GLU A 5 29.08 26.39 2.76
C GLU A 5 28.21 25.77 3.84
N PHE A 6 28.09 26.44 4.99
CA PHE A 6 27.20 26.01 6.08
C PHE A 6 25.73 26.07 5.64
N LEU A 7 25.32 27.17 5.00
CA LEU A 7 23.97 27.32 4.44
C LEU A 7 23.69 26.26 3.37
N LEU A 8 24.66 25.98 2.49
CA LEU A 8 24.53 24.96 1.46
C LEU A 8 24.33 23.57 2.07
N HIS A 9 25.12 23.21 3.08
CA HIS A 9 24.98 21.93 3.79
C HIS A 9 23.64 21.82 4.50
N LEU A 10 23.20 22.88 5.19
CA LEU A 10 21.90 22.90 5.85
C LEU A 10 20.75 22.68 4.85
N PHE A 11 20.84 23.32 3.69
CA PHE A 11 19.84 23.19 2.63
C PHE A 11 19.83 21.78 2.02
N LEU A 12 21.01 21.22 1.75
CA LEU A 12 21.15 19.84 1.23
C LEU A 12 20.60 18.81 2.22
N VAL A 13 20.90 18.96 3.51
CA VAL A 13 20.39 18.07 4.56
C VAL A 13 18.87 18.21 4.67
N GLY A 14 18.35 19.43 4.68
CA GLY A 14 16.91 19.68 4.74
C GLY A 14 16.15 19.12 3.52
N ALA A 15 16.65 19.38 2.32
CA ALA A 15 16.08 18.87 1.08
C ALA A 15 16.16 17.33 1.00
N GLY A 16 17.29 16.76 1.39
CA GLY A 16 17.47 15.30 1.45
C GLY A 16 16.51 14.63 2.43
N ALA A 17 16.36 15.19 3.63
CA ALA A 17 15.40 14.71 4.63
C ALA A 17 13.96 14.79 4.12
N PHE A 18 13.59 15.91 3.48
CA PHE A 18 12.26 16.07 2.89
C PHE A 18 11.98 15.03 1.78
N CYS A 19 12.93 14.84 0.86
CA CYS A 19 12.83 13.82 -0.19
C CYS A 19 12.69 12.42 0.38
N ALA A 20 13.45 12.09 1.44
CA ALA A 20 13.35 10.80 2.11
C ALA A 20 11.96 10.57 2.70
N VAL A 21 11.38 11.56 3.38
CA VAL A 21 10.02 11.48 3.94
C VAL A 21 8.98 11.29 2.84
N VAL A 22 9.06 12.07 1.75
CA VAL A 22 8.14 11.95 0.62
C VAL A 22 8.24 10.56 -0.03
N LEU A 23 9.45 10.04 -0.22
CA LEU A 23 9.66 8.68 -0.74
C LEU A 23 9.02 7.63 0.17
N VAL A 24 9.20 7.72 1.49
CA VAL A 24 8.58 6.79 2.44
C VAL A 24 7.05 6.88 2.37
N CYS A 25 6.47 8.08 2.29
CA CYS A 25 5.03 8.25 2.11
C CYS A 25 4.52 7.63 0.80
N LEU A 26 5.25 7.82 -0.30
CA LEU A 26 4.90 7.23 -1.60
C LEU A 26 5.00 5.71 -1.58
N VAL A 27 6.08 5.16 -1.03
CA VAL A 27 6.27 3.70 -0.92
C VAL A 27 5.20 3.09 -0.03
N THR A 28 4.91 3.68 1.12
CA THR A 28 3.85 3.18 2.02
C THR A 28 2.46 3.26 1.39
N ALA A 29 2.14 4.34 0.67
CA ALA A 29 0.90 4.45 -0.07
C ALA A 29 0.81 3.42 -1.22
N TRP A 30 1.92 3.20 -1.92
CA TRP A 30 2.00 2.21 -3.00
C TRP A 30 1.83 0.78 -2.47
N VAL A 31 2.51 0.42 -1.38
CA VAL A 31 2.37 -0.88 -0.72
C VAL A 31 0.92 -1.09 -0.25
N ARG A 32 0.30 -0.10 0.40
CA ARG A 32 -1.11 -0.17 0.80
C ARG A 32 -2.03 -0.38 -0.41
N SER A 33 -1.85 0.40 -1.48
CA SER A 33 -2.64 0.27 -2.70
C SER A 33 -2.44 -1.10 -3.37
N PHE A 34 -1.22 -1.63 -3.35
CA PHE A 34 -0.90 -2.94 -3.91
C PHE A 34 -1.55 -4.06 -3.11
N LEU A 35 -1.51 -3.99 -1.77
CA LEU A 35 -2.21 -4.92 -0.90
C LEU A 35 -3.71 -4.83 -1.12
N ASP A 36 -4.31 -3.64 -1.13
CA ASP A 36 -5.74 -3.46 -1.41
C ASP A 36 -6.17 -4.04 -2.76
N ARG A 37 -5.33 -3.93 -3.79
CA ARG A 37 -5.57 -4.59 -5.09
C ARG A 37 -5.48 -6.11 -5.00
N ARG A 38 -4.54 -6.66 -4.22
CA ARG A 38 -4.44 -8.11 -3.96
C ARG A 38 -5.65 -8.64 -3.19
N HIS A 39 -6.28 -7.82 -2.36
CA HIS A 39 -7.46 -8.21 -1.57
C HIS A 39 -8.78 -8.16 -2.35
N LYS A 40 -8.83 -7.55 -3.55
CA LYS A 40 -10.03 -7.57 -4.39
C LYS A 40 -10.15 -8.90 -5.12
N GLU A 41 -10.99 -9.78 -4.58
CA GLU A 41 -11.32 -11.05 -5.23
C GLU A 41 -12.73 -10.97 -5.83
N ARG A 42 -12.89 -11.57 -7.01
CA ARG A 42 -14.19 -11.77 -7.64
C ARG A 42 -14.65 -13.19 -7.31
N CYS A 43 -15.84 -13.34 -6.75
CA CYS A 43 -16.43 -14.66 -6.57
C CYS A 43 -16.61 -15.34 -7.93
N ARG A 44 -16.11 -16.56 -8.10
CA ARG A 44 -16.29 -17.35 -9.34
C ARG A 44 -17.73 -17.76 -9.61
N ILE A 45 -18.58 -17.83 -8.57
CA ILE A 45 -19.95 -18.35 -8.66
C ILE A 45 -20.94 -17.23 -8.97
N CYS A 46 -21.00 -16.19 -8.12
CA CYS A 46 -21.95 -15.09 -8.28
C CYS A 46 -21.36 -13.85 -9.00
N GLY A 47 -20.05 -13.82 -9.25
CA GLY A 47 -19.40 -12.71 -9.92
C GLY A 47 -19.24 -11.44 -9.08
N PHE A 48 -19.70 -11.45 -7.82
CA PHE A 48 -19.60 -10.32 -6.88
C PHE A 48 -18.14 -10.03 -6.51
N ARG A 49 -17.74 -8.76 -6.51
CA ARG A 49 -16.40 -8.32 -6.12
C ARG A 49 -16.41 -7.92 -4.66
N PHE A 50 -15.55 -8.53 -3.86
CA PHE A 50 -15.44 -8.23 -2.44
C PHE A 50 -13.98 -8.19 -2.00
N TYR A 51 -13.73 -7.55 -0.87
CA TYR A 51 -12.40 -7.46 -0.27
C TYR A 51 -12.20 -8.63 0.70
N VAL A 52 -11.19 -9.46 0.47
CA VAL A 52 -10.80 -10.54 1.38
C VAL A 52 -10.00 -9.94 2.53
N ARG A 53 -10.60 -9.79 3.71
CA ARG A 53 -9.87 -9.42 4.93
C ARG A 53 -8.94 -10.56 5.36
N ASP A 54 -7.74 -10.21 5.84
CA ASP A 54 -6.70 -11.13 6.36
C ASP A 54 -7.13 -12.08 7.49
N GLY A 55 -8.36 -11.93 8.01
CA GLY A 55 -8.95 -12.82 9.02
C GLY A 55 -9.84 -13.94 8.47
N ASN A 56 -10.08 -14.04 7.16
CA ASN A 56 -10.90 -15.11 6.58
C ASN A 56 -10.08 -16.04 5.65
N PRO A 57 -9.48 -17.13 6.17
CA PRO A 57 -8.66 -18.06 5.38
C PRO A 57 -9.45 -18.81 4.29
N ARG A 58 -10.78 -18.68 4.24
CA ARG A 58 -11.63 -19.39 3.27
C ARG A 58 -12.15 -18.50 2.12
N ALA A 59 -11.85 -17.20 2.15
CA ALA A 59 -12.36 -16.22 1.17
C ALA A 59 -13.85 -16.45 0.84
N GLU A 60 -14.68 -16.64 1.87
CA GLU A 60 -16.11 -16.88 1.71
C GLU A 60 -16.78 -15.62 1.19
N CYS A 61 -17.59 -15.77 0.13
CA CYS A 61 -18.28 -14.65 -0.48
C CYS A 61 -19.47 -14.21 0.38
N PRO A 62 -19.60 -12.92 0.74
CA PRO A 62 -20.69 -12.44 1.59
C PRO A 62 -22.07 -12.49 0.90
N HIS A 63 -22.11 -12.62 -0.43
CA HIS A 63 -23.37 -12.63 -1.18
C HIS A 63 -23.94 -14.03 -1.37
N CYS A 64 -23.10 -15.06 -1.54
CA CYS A 64 -23.55 -16.43 -1.80
C CYS A 64 -23.07 -17.44 -0.76
N GLY A 65 -22.24 -17.04 0.21
CA GLY A 65 -21.69 -17.91 1.25
C GLY A 65 -20.67 -18.93 0.75
N ALA A 66 -20.38 -18.98 -0.55
CA ALA A 66 -19.48 -19.97 -1.12
C ALA A 66 -18.00 -19.61 -0.88
N ALA A 67 -17.18 -20.63 -0.58
CA ALA A 67 -15.73 -20.47 -0.43
C ALA A 67 -15.07 -20.23 -1.78
N ASN A 68 -14.46 -19.05 -1.97
CA ASN A 68 -13.70 -18.72 -3.18
C ASN A 68 -12.26 -19.24 -3.05
N ARG A 69 -12.07 -20.55 -2.87
CA ARG A 69 -10.72 -21.14 -2.82
C ARG A 69 -10.09 -21.08 -4.21
N LYS A 70 -8.91 -20.47 -4.32
CA LYS A 70 -7.98 -20.75 -5.42
C LYS A 70 -7.44 -22.15 -5.17
N GLY A 71 -7.94 -23.12 -5.93
CA GLY A 71 -7.37 -24.46 -5.99
C GLY A 71 -5.90 -24.41 -6.39
#